data_AF-A0A9E1IMU9-F1
#
_entry.id   AF-A0A9E1IMU9-F1
#
_cell.length_a   1.000
_cell.length_b   1.000
_cell.length_c   1.000
_cell.angle_alpha   90.00
_cell.angle_beta   90.00
_cell.angle_gamma   90.00
#
_symmetry.space_group_name_H-M   'P 1'
#
loop_
_entity.id
_entity.type
_entity.pdbx_description
1 polymer ?
#
loop_
_entity_poly.entity_id
_entity_poly.type
_entity_poly.pdbx_seq_one_letter_code
_entity_poly.pdbx_strand_id
1 'polypeptide(L)'
;MNEEQNLRAAVVQKPFSFAPRLVYADWIEANGDPERARLIRTQIQLSQVPIANEVGIRGRRATEADSKHRFPVLKSRPTEPRGPGANREIAHTVLIKLVQQMLAKKGVEWAGPLGPPTQSVDFQCGFIEGIEIDAATFLNTVPELFAREPINFIHFRNVSAASLKKLFDSPVLEGLVGLDFAGNQLGNEGVEALAASPRLGQLQWLGLHGNYVGLKGANALATSTSLANLRYLHFDGNRQKITRSPKTVDENGLITEWELPGGGLLLRDVHGEKPWMQGWATHISQHPPRWHRFVTRTP
;
A
#
# COMPACT_ATOMS: atom_id res chain seq x y z
N MET A 1 -11.90 31.23 3.67
CA MET A 1 -11.85 29.74 3.65
C MET A 1 -13.00 29.27 4.52
N ASN A 2 -13.92 28.46 4.00
CA ASN A 2 -15.07 27.97 4.79
C ASN A 2 -14.60 26.88 5.78
N GLU A 3 -15.41 26.56 6.80
CA GLU A 3 -15.03 25.60 7.85
C GLU A 3 -14.63 24.23 7.30
N GLU A 4 -15.37 23.71 6.31
CA GLU A 4 -15.05 22.46 5.62
C GLU A 4 -13.62 22.48 5.02
N GLN A 5 -13.25 23.56 4.33
CA GLN A 5 -11.93 23.70 3.72
C GLN A 5 -10.83 23.65 4.77
N ASN A 6 -11.03 24.25 5.94
CA ASN A 6 -10.05 24.21 7.04
C ASN A 6 -9.90 22.79 7.60
N LEU A 7 -11.01 22.08 7.80
CA LEU A 7 -11.01 20.69 8.29
C LEU A 7 -10.35 19.74 7.30
N ARG A 8 -10.64 19.89 6.00
CA ARG A 8 -9.96 19.14 4.93
C ARG A 8 -8.48 19.46 4.87
N ALA A 9 -8.09 20.73 4.96
CA ALA A 9 -6.69 21.14 5.00
C ALA A 9 -5.95 20.51 6.19
N ALA A 10 -6.58 20.39 7.36
CA ALA A 10 -6.00 19.70 8.51
C ALA A 10 -5.76 18.20 8.25
N VAL A 11 -6.65 17.54 7.49
CA VAL A 11 -6.45 16.15 7.04
C VAL A 11 -5.32 16.06 6.02
N VAL A 12 -5.26 16.97 5.04
CA VAL A 12 -4.17 17.02 4.04
C VAL A 12 -2.81 17.27 4.68
N GLN A 13 -2.74 18.13 5.71
CA GLN A 13 -1.49 18.39 6.44
C GLN A 13 -1.03 17.20 7.29
N LYS A 14 -1.96 16.35 7.73
CA LYS A 14 -1.68 15.18 8.58
C LYS A 14 -2.38 13.95 8.00
N PRO A 15 -1.98 13.48 6.79
CA PRO A 15 -2.73 12.49 6.02
C PRO A 15 -2.85 11.17 6.77
N PHE A 16 -1.85 10.77 7.55
CA PHE A 16 -1.86 9.50 8.28
C PHE A 16 -2.47 9.57 9.70
N SER A 17 -2.94 10.75 10.13
CA SER A 17 -3.54 10.92 11.46
C SER A 17 -5.04 10.70 11.43
N PHE A 18 -5.54 9.87 12.36
CA PHE A 18 -6.99 9.69 12.54
C PHE A 18 -7.65 10.88 13.23
N ALA A 19 -6.92 11.66 14.03
CA ALA A 19 -7.50 12.77 14.79
C ALA A 19 -8.21 13.82 13.91
N PRO A 20 -7.58 14.44 12.88
CA PRO A 20 -8.27 15.40 12.03
C PRO A 20 -9.41 14.76 11.22
N ARG A 21 -9.31 13.46 10.91
CA ARG A 21 -10.35 12.71 10.18
C ARG A 21 -11.60 12.50 11.04
N LEU A 22 -11.42 12.22 12.33
CA LEU A 22 -12.52 12.10 13.28
C LEU A 22 -13.21 13.45 13.51
N VAL A 23 -12.45 14.54 13.64
CA VAL A 23 -13.02 15.90 13.73
C VAL A 23 -13.83 16.22 12.47
N TYR A 24 -13.31 15.90 11.28
CA TYR A 24 -14.07 16.04 10.04
C TYR A 24 -15.32 15.15 10.00
N ALA A 25 -15.24 13.91 10.53
CA ALA A 25 -16.38 13.00 10.60
C ALA A 25 -17.51 13.56 11.47
N ASP A 26 -17.20 14.16 12.62
CA ASP A 26 -18.19 14.82 13.49
C ASP A 26 -18.86 15.98 12.76
N TRP A 27 -18.08 16.81 12.06
CA TRP A 27 -18.60 17.94 11.30
C TRP A 27 -19.47 17.50 10.12
N ILE A 28 -19.02 16.56 9.29
CA ILE A 28 -19.74 16.17 8.06
C ILE A 28 -21.05 15.43 8.38
N GLU A 29 -21.12 14.74 9.52
CA GLU A 29 -22.35 14.14 10.04
C GLU A 29 -23.42 15.20 10.35
N ALA A 30 -23.02 16.30 10.99
CA ALA A 30 -23.91 17.42 11.28
C ALA A 30 -24.24 18.27 10.03
N ASN A 31 -23.40 18.19 8.99
CA ASN A 31 -23.48 19.03 7.78
C ASN A 31 -23.93 18.26 6.52
N GLY A 32 -24.71 17.19 6.70
CA GLY A 32 -25.52 16.61 5.62
C GLY A 32 -24.99 15.33 4.98
N ASP A 33 -23.89 14.76 5.46
CA ASP A 33 -23.38 13.47 4.97
C ASP A 33 -22.93 12.52 6.11
N PRO A 34 -23.91 11.99 6.88
CA PRO A 34 -23.64 11.00 7.94
C PRO A 34 -23.08 9.67 7.40
N GLU A 35 -23.31 9.35 6.13
CA GLU A 35 -22.76 8.14 5.52
C GLU A 35 -21.23 8.25 5.34
N ARG A 36 -20.72 9.43 4.95
CA ARG A 36 -19.27 9.65 4.87
C ARG A 36 -18.62 9.65 6.25
N ALA A 37 -19.26 10.25 7.25
CA ALA A 37 -18.81 10.16 8.65
C ALA A 37 -18.71 8.70 9.12
N ARG A 38 -19.73 7.89 8.81
CA ARG A 38 -19.74 6.45 9.11
C ARG A 38 -18.63 5.71 8.36
N LEU A 39 -18.37 6.02 7.09
CA LEU A 39 -17.25 5.44 6.33
C LEU A 39 -15.92 5.71 7.04
N ILE A 40 -15.65 6.97 7.43
CA ILE A 40 -14.42 7.37 8.13
C ILE A 40 -14.22 6.49 9.38
N ARG A 41 -15.21 6.48 10.27
CA ARG A 41 -15.13 5.73 11.53
C ARG A 41 -15.02 4.21 11.31
N THR A 42 -15.72 3.68 10.31
CA THR A 42 -15.67 2.24 9.96
C THR A 42 -14.28 1.84 9.44
N GLN A 43 -13.67 2.65 8.58
CA GLN A 43 -12.32 2.37 8.07
C GLN A 43 -11.24 2.55 9.14
N ILE A 44 -11.39 3.51 10.06
CA ILE A 44 -10.52 3.63 11.24
C ILE A 44 -10.65 2.39 12.11
N GLN A 45 -11.88 1.95 12.42
CA GLN A 45 -12.11 0.74 13.20
C GLN A 45 -11.50 -0.49 12.51
N LEU A 46 -11.69 -0.63 11.19
CA LEU A 46 -11.12 -1.71 10.40
C LEU A 46 -9.59 -1.74 10.49
N SER A 47 -8.93 -0.57 10.46
CA SER A 47 -7.47 -0.46 10.58
C SER A 47 -6.91 -0.90 11.95
N GLN A 48 -7.76 -0.86 12.99
CA GLN A 48 -7.40 -1.24 14.35
C GLN A 48 -7.70 -2.70 14.66
N VAL A 49 -8.47 -3.40 13.81
CA VAL A 49 -8.71 -4.84 13.97
C VAL A 49 -7.44 -5.57 13.54
N PRO A 50 -6.73 -6.25 14.45
CA PRO A 50 -5.58 -7.04 14.09
C PRO A 50 -6.04 -8.13 13.12
N ILE A 51 -5.34 -8.27 11.99
CA ILE A 51 -5.54 -9.42 11.13
C ILE A 51 -5.22 -10.65 12.01
N ALA A 52 -6.10 -11.65 12.02
CA ALA A 52 -6.24 -12.71 13.05
C ALA A 52 -4.94 -13.35 13.58
N ASN A 53 -3.85 -13.27 12.83
CA ASN A 53 -2.59 -13.94 13.11
C ASN A 53 -1.55 -13.05 13.84
N GLU A 54 -1.82 -11.78 14.14
CA GLU A 54 -0.94 -10.96 15.00
C GLU A 54 -0.94 -11.41 16.48
N VAL A 55 -1.95 -12.19 16.90
CA VAL A 55 -2.17 -12.58 18.30
C VAL A 55 -1.44 -13.88 18.67
N GLY A 56 -1.09 -14.71 17.68
CA GLY A 56 -0.43 -16.01 17.89
C GLY A 56 1.04 -15.90 18.34
N ILE A 57 1.63 -14.70 18.31
CA ILE A 57 3.05 -14.46 18.56
C ILE A 57 3.38 -14.41 20.07
N ARG A 58 2.38 -14.27 20.96
CA ARG A 58 2.60 -14.30 22.41
C ARG A 58 2.26 -15.67 23.00
N GLY A 59 3.18 -16.61 22.83
CA GLY A 59 3.27 -17.76 23.72
C GLY A 59 3.12 -19.10 23.02
N ARG A 60 4.24 -19.65 22.56
CA ARG A 60 4.53 -21.08 22.71
C ARG A 60 6.06 -21.24 22.69
N ARG A 61 6.65 -21.48 23.87
CA ARG A 61 7.99 -22.05 23.97
C ARG A 61 7.91 -23.45 23.35
N ALA A 62 8.73 -23.71 22.33
CA ALA A 62 8.90 -25.03 21.78
C ALA A 62 9.47 -25.95 22.86
N THR A 63 8.83 -27.08 23.12
CA THR A 63 9.49 -28.24 23.72
C THR A 63 9.64 -29.30 22.65
N GLU A 64 10.87 -29.78 22.51
CA GLU A 64 11.27 -30.87 21.62
C GLU A 64 10.57 -32.17 22.04
N ALA A 65 9.45 -32.48 21.42
CA ALA A 65 8.94 -33.85 21.33
C ALA A 65 7.95 -33.92 20.17
N ASP A 66 7.99 -35.04 19.45
CA ASP A 66 7.04 -35.49 18.44
C ASP A 66 7.44 -35.29 16.97
N SER A 67 8.65 -35.73 16.68
CA SER A 67 8.87 -36.55 15.49
C SER A 67 8.14 -37.90 15.61
N LYS A 68 7.46 -38.29 14.52
CA LYS A 68 6.87 -39.62 14.19
C LYS A 68 5.40 -39.80 14.59
N HIS A 69 4.49 -39.86 13.60
CA HIS A 69 3.71 -41.08 13.23
C HIS A 69 2.63 -40.76 12.18
N ARG A 70 2.41 -41.76 11.30
CA ARG A 70 1.38 -41.83 10.26
C ARG A 70 -0.03 -41.60 10.81
N PHE A 71 -0.85 -40.91 10.02
CA PHE A 71 -2.29 -40.74 10.20
C PHE A 71 -3.04 -42.07 10.42
N PRO A 72 -4.06 -42.06 11.30
CA PRO A 72 -5.37 -42.50 10.86
C PRO A 72 -6.51 -41.51 11.21
N VAL A 73 -7.56 -41.58 10.39
CA VAL A 73 -8.80 -40.79 10.42
C VAL A 73 -9.57 -41.00 11.73
N LEU A 74 -10.04 -39.93 12.38
CA LEU A 74 -11.06 -39.97 13.43
C LEU A 74 -12.14 -38.90 13.29
N LYS A 75 -13.34 -39.32 13.69
CA LYS A 75 -14.67 -38.80 13.43
C LYS A 75 -14.93 -37.39 14.00
N SER A 76 -15.90 -36.72 13.37
CA SER A 76 -16.50 -35.41 13.70
C SER A 76 -16.55 -35.10 15.20
N ARG A 77 -15.83 -34.04 15.60
CA ARG A 77 -15.82 -33.48 16.96
C ARG A 77 -16.95 -32.44 17.11
N PRO A 78 -17.62 -32.32 18.27
CA PRO A 78 -18.63 -31.30 18.50
C PRO A 78 -17.99 -29.91 18.41
N THR A 79 -18.73 -28.93 17.87
CA THR A 79 -18.28 -27.54 17.72
C THR A 79 -17.95 -26.94 19.09
N GLU A 80 -16.67 -26.77 19.39
CA GLU A 80 -16.21 -25.98 20.53
C GLU A 80 -16.68 -24.52 20.38
N PRO A 81 -16.95 -23.80 21.49
CA PRO A 81 -17.34 -22.40 21.44
C PRO A 81 -16.23 -21.57 20.77
N ARG A 82 -16.63 -20.71 19.84
CA ARG A 82 -15.73 -19.89 19.02
C ARG A 82 -14.80 -19.08 19.92
N GLY A 83 -13.50 -19.33 19.81
CA GLY A 83 -12.48 -18.59 20.53
C GLY A 83 -12.41 -17.11 20.12
N PRO A 84 -11.72 -16.26 20.91
CA PRO A 84 -11.62 -14.82 20.67
C PRO A 84 -11.02 -14.44 19.30
N GLY A 85 -10.24 -15.31 18.66
CA GLY A 85 -9.74 -15.13 17.30
C GLY A 85 -10.84 -15.16 16.23
N ALA A 86 -11.78 -16.11 16.33
CA ALA A 86 -12.90 -16.23 15.40
C ALA A 86 -13.83 -15.01 15.46
N ASN A 87 -14.03 -14.42 16.65
CA ASN A 87 -14.82 -13.19 16.80
C ASN A 87 -14.15 -11.97 16.13
N ARG A 88 -12.81 -11.90 16.11
CA ARG A 88 -12.07 -10.82 15.44
C ARG A 88 -12.11 -10.96 13.92
N GLU A 89 -11.98 -12.17 13.38
CA GLU A 89 -12.15 -12.46 11.95
C GLU A 89 -13.55 -12.09 11.44
N ILE A 90 -14.57 -12.42 12.24
CA ILE A 90 -15.95 -12.02 11.95
C ILE A 90 -16.07 -10.49 11.93
N ALA A 91 -15.53 -9.79 12.94
CA ALA A 91 -15.55 -8.34 12.99
C ALA A 91 -14.86 -7.70 11.77
N HIS A 92 -13.66 -8.16 11.41
CA HIS A 92 -12.93 -7.68 10.23
C HIS A 92 -13.72 -7.88 8.93
N THR A 93 -14.31 -9.06 8.76
CA THR A 93 -15.12 -9.40 7.57
C THR A 93 -16.38 -8.54 7.48
N VAL A 94 -17.05 -8.29 8.60
CA VAL A 94 -18.24 -7.44 8.67
C VAL A 94 -17.89 -5.99 8.30
N LEU A 95 -16.80 -5.45 8.86
CA LEU A 95 -16.36 -4.08 8.56
C LEU A 95 -15.98 -3.91 7.09
N ILE A 96 -15.27 -4.88 6.48
CA ILE A 96 -14.96 -4.85 5.03
C ILE A 96 -16.24 -4.80 4.20
N LYS A 97 -17.22 -5.67 4.48
CA LYS A 97 -18.48 -5.69 3.74
C LYS A 97 -19.24 -4.38 3.89
N LEU A 98 -19.24 -3.80 5.08
CA LEU A 98 -19.88 -2.50 5.33
C LEU A 98 -19.19 -1.37 4.54
N VAL A 99 -17.86 -1.32 4.53
CA VAL A 99 -17.09 -0.36 3.73
C VAL A 99 -17.44 -0.51 2.24
N GLN A 100 -17.43 -1.73 1.72
CA GLN A 100 -17.76 -2.01 0.31
C GLN A 100 -19.18 -1.55 -0.05
N GLN A 101 -20.16 -1.78 0.83
CA GLN A 101 -21.54 -1.33 0.62
C GLN A 101 -21.66 0.20 0.57
N MET A 102 -21.00 0.91 1.49
CA MET A 102 -21.02 2.38 1.51
C MET A 102 -20.35 2.96 0.24
N LEU A 103 -19.20 2.41 -0.16
CA LEU A 103 -18.49 2.83 -1.36
C LEU A 103 -19.26 2.52 -2.65
N ALA A 104 -19.91 1.35 -2.73
CA ALA A 104 -20.77 1.02 -3.87
C ALA A 104 -21.96 1.99 -4.01
N LYS A 105 -22.48 2.49 -2.88
CA LYS A 105 -23.62 3.40 -2.85
C LYS A 105 -23.25 4.86 -3.15
N LYS A 106 -22.17 5.37 -2.55
CA LYS A 106 -21.85 6.82 -2.50
C LYS A 106 -20.45 7.16 -3.03
N GLY A 107 -19.62 6.17 -3.35
CA GLY A 107 -18.21 6.38 -3.72
C GLY A 107 -18.00 7.30 -4.93
N VAL A 108 -18.83 7.16 -5.97
CA VAL A 108 -18.77 8.03 -7.15
C VAL A 108 -19.12 9.48 -6.82
N GLU A 109 -20.15 9.69 -5.99
CA GLU A 109 -20.53 11.02 -5.51
C GLU A 109 -19.41 11.65 -4.65
N TRP A 110 -18.83 10.88 -3.74
CA TRP A 110 -17.72 11.34 -2.89
C TRP A 110 -16.44 11.60 -3.68
N ALA A 111 -16.22 10.91 -4.79
CA ALA A 111 -15.11 11.17 -5.70
C ALA A 111 -15.29 12.50 -6.45
N GLY A 112 -16.53 12.90 -6.73
CA GLY A 112 -16.83 14.15 -7.43
C GLY A 112 -16.05 14.27 -8.75
N PRO A 113 -15.28 15.35 -8.97
CA PRO A 113 -14.49 15.53 -10.19
C PRO A 113 -13.29 14.58 -10.29
N LEU A 114 -12.89 13.93 -9.19
CA LEU A 114 -11.94 12.81 -9.21
C LEU A 114 -12.60 11.51 -9.62
N GLY A 115 -13.92 11.46 -9.84
CA GLY A 115 -14.59 10.35 -10.52
C GLY A 115 -14.13 10.28 -11.99
N PRO A 116 -14.98 10.55 -13.00
CA PRO A 116 -14.50 10.69 -14.38
C PRO A 116 -13.76 12.04 -14.49
N PRO A 117 -12.40 12.09 -14.57
CA PRO A 117 -11.52 11.41 -15.53
C PRO A 117 -10.51 10.37 -14.96
N THR A 118 -10.55 10.04 -13.66
CA THR A 118 -9.79 8.90 -13.11
C THR A 118 -10.56 7.59 -13.33
N GLN A 119 -9.87 6.46 -13.42
CA GLN A 119 -10.55 5.16 -13.62
C GLN A 119 -10.92 4.49 -12.29
N SER A 120 -10.19 4.78 -11.22
CA SER A 120 -10.47 4.29 -9.87
C SER A 120 -9.89 5.23 -8.82
N VAL A 121 -10.54 5.28 -7.66
CA VAL A 121 -10.07 6.00 -6.48
C VAL A 121 -10.12 5.06 -5.27
N ASP A 122 -9.08 5.11 -4.46
CA ASP A 122 -8.98 4.40 -3.19
C ASP A 122 -9.34 5.35 -2.05
N PHE A 123 -10.46 5.03 -1.39
CA PHE A 123 -10.84 5.70 -0.16
C PHE A 123 -10.13 5.09 1.03
N GLN A 124 -9.49 5.93 1.82
CA GLN A 124 -8.91 5.56 3.11
C GLN A 124 -9.38 6.54 4.17
N CYS A 125 -9.97 5.97 5.22
CA CYS A 125 -10.64 6.70 6.30
C CYS A 125 -11.51 7.87 5.77
N GLY A 126 -12.33 7.61 4.74
CA GLY A 126 -13.29 8.52 4.12
C GLY A 126 -12.73 9.64 3.21
N PHE A 127 -11.44 9.59 2.90
CA PHE A 127 -10.76 10.52 1.99
C PHE A 127 -10.08 9.77 0.86
N ILE A 128 -9.84 10.45 -0.25
CA ILE A 128 -9.13 9.86 -1.39
C ILE A 128 -7.64 9.94 -1.10
N GLU A 129 -7.01 8.78 -0.98
CA GLU A 129 -5.56 8.68 -0.74
C GLU A 129 -4.82 8.06 -1.92
N GLY A 130 -5.49 7.17 -2.66
CA GLY A 130 -4.97 6.56 -3.88
C GLY A 130 -5.83 6.92 -5.09
N ILE A 131 -5.17 7.17 -6.21
CA ILE A 131 -5.86 7.39 -7.49
C ILE A 131 -5.21 6.59 -8.60
N GLU A 132 -6.00 6.20 -9.59
CA GLU A 132 -5.53 5.61 -10.83
C GLU A 132 -5.78 6.56 -12.00
N ILE A 133 -4.70 7.00 -12.65
CA ILE A 133 -4.75 8.10 -13.61
C ILE A 133 -3.74 7.89 -14.73
N ASP A 134 -4.07 8.38 -15.93
CA ASP A 134 -3.09 8.42 -17.02
C ASP A 134 -2.12 9.61 -16.87
N ALA A 135 -0.91 9.45 -17.40
CA ALA A 135 0.13 10.47 -17.29
C ALA A 135 -0.24 11.82 -17.92
N ALA A 136 -1.05 11.84 -18.98
CA ALA A 136 -1.42 13.08 -19.66
C ALA A 136 -2.43 13.87 -18.82
N THR A 137 -3.47 13.22 -18.29
CA THR A 137 -4.44 13.81 -17.37
C THR A 137 -3.75 14.29 -16.09
N PHE A 138 -2.81 13.51 -15.54
CA PHE A 138 -2.04 13.93 -14.37
C PHE A 138 -1.33 15.27 -14.58
N LEU A 139 -0.66 15.43 -15.71
CA LEU A 139 0.11 16.63 -16.02
C LEU A 139 -0.77 17.87 -16.29
N ASN A 140 -2.04 17.67 -16.66
CA ASN A 140 -2.94 18.76 -17.07
C ASN A 140 -3.97 19.15 -16.01
N THR A 141 -4.37 18.26 -15.09
CA THR A 141 -5.65 18.39 -14.36
C THR A 141 -5.53 18.37 -12.83
N VAL A 142 -4.38 18.00 -12.26
CA VAL A 142 -4.36 17.49 -10.87
C VAL A 142 -3.79 18.41 -9.77
N PRO A 143 -3.02 19.50 -10.01
CA PRO A 143 -2.49 20.32 -8.90
C PRO A 143 -3.55 20.86 -7.92
N GLU A 144 -4.76 21.17 -8.39
CA GLU A 144 -5.86 21.69 -7.58
C GLU A 144 -6.53 20.62 -6.70
N LEU A 145 -6.36 19.34 -7.05
CA LEU A 145 -6.99 18.20 -6.37
C LEU A 145 -6.19 17.75 -5.13
N PHE A 146 -4.86 17.85 -5.17
CA PHE A 146 -3.98 17.59 -4.02
C PHE A 146 -4.21 18.57 -2.85
N ALA A 147 -4.81 19.73 -3.10
CA ALA A 147 -5.16 20.68 -2.05
C ALA A 147 -6.38 20.24 -1.20
N ARG A 148 -7.20 19.31 -1.71
CA ARG A 148 -8.50 18.96 -1.12
C ARG A 148 -8.59 17.55 -0.56
N GLU A 149 -7.76 16.66 -1.08
CA GLU A 149 -7.72 15.26 -0.71
C GLU A 149 -6.27 14.87 -0.37
N PRO A 150 -6.04 14.06 0.69
CA PRO A 150 -4.72 13.63 1.15
C PRO A 150 -4.09 12.56 0.23
N ILE A 151 -4.11 12.80 -1.09
CA ILE A 151 -3.61 11.88 -2.11
C ILE A 151 -2.11 11.69 -1.91
N ASN A 152 -1.72 10.45 -1.62
CA ASN A 152 -0.34 10.07 -1.33
C ASN A 152 0.10 8.82 -2.10
N PHE A 153 -0.84 8.21 -2.85
CA PHE A 153 -0.59 7.09 -3.74
C PHE A 153 -1.13 7.37 -5.14
N ILE A 154 -0.34 7.07 -6.17
CA ILE A 154 -0.80 7.13 -7.56
C ILE A 154 -0.42 5.84 -8.28
N HIS A 155 -1.42 5.23 -8.91
CA HIS A 155 -1.22 4.24 -9.95
C HIS A 155 -1.28 4.92 -11.31
N PHE A 156 -0.15 4.97 -12.00
CA PHE A 156 -0.06 5.52 -13.34
C PHE A 156 -0.41 4.47 -14.39
N ARG A 157 -1.23 4.87 -15.36
CA ARG A 157 -1.43 4.12 -16.60
C ARG A 157 -0.93 4.91 -17.80
N ASN A 158 -0.68 4.19 -18.89
CA ASN A 158 -0.34 4.78 -20.19
C ASN A 158 0.79 5.80 -20.12
N VAL A 159 1.86 5.49 -19.40
CA VAL A 159 3.05 6.35 -19.35
C VAL A 159 3.84 6.17 -20.65
N SER A 160 3.86 7.21 -21.48
CA SER A 160 4.66 7.23 -22.71
C SER A 160 6.09 7.69 -22.44
N ALA A 161 7.04 7.27 -23.28
CA ALA A 161 8.42 7.77 -23.19
C ALA A 161 8.51 9.31 -23.24
N ALA A 162 7.61 9.95 -24.02
CA ALA A 162 7.56 11.41 -24.17
C ALA A 162 7.08 12.14 -22.90
N SER A 163 6.32 11.47 -22.01
CA SER A 163 5.80 12.08 -20.79
C SER A 163 6.70 11.86 -19.56
N LEU A 164 7.63 10.89 -19.60
CA LEU A 164 8.47 10.52 -18.45
C LEU A 164 9.21 11.70 -17.81
N LYS A 165 9.89 12.51 -18.63
CA LYS A 165 10.66 13.64 -18.11
C LYS A 165 9.74 14.64 -17.40
N LYS A 166 8.64 15.04 -18.05
CA LYS A 166 7.67 15.98 -17.46
C LYS A 166 7.03 15.42 -16.19
N LEU A 167 6.73 14.13 -16.21
CA LEU A 167 6.15 13.43 -15.07
C LEU A 167 7.11 13.46 -13.87
N PHE A 168 8.34 13.02 -14.07
CA PHE A 168 9.35 12.93 -13.00
C PHE A 168 9.94 14.28 -12.56
N ASP A 169 9.78 15.34 -13.35
CA ASP A 169 10.11 16.71 -12.95
C ASP A 169 8.98 17.37 -12.12
N SER A 170 7.77 16.79 -12.14
CA SER A 170 6.58 17.38 -11.53
C SER A 170 6.72 17.50 -10.00
N PRO A 171 6.55 18.71 -9.43
CA PRO A 171 6.65 18.92 -7.98
C PRO A 171 5.54 18.21 -7.20
N VAL A 172 4.45 17.84 -7.85
CA VAL A 172 3.35 17.08 -7.25
C VAL A 172 3.82 15.72 -6.71
N LEU A 173 4.90 15.15 -7.26
CA LEU A 173 5.46 13.89 -6.78
C LEU A 173 6.13 14.00 -5.41
N GLU A 174 6.49 15.20 -4.93
CA GLU A 174 7.23 15.41 -3.67
C GLU A 174 6.49 14.92 -2.42
N GLY A 175 5.16 14.97 -2.45
CA GLY A 175 4.31 14.55 -1.34
C GLY A 175 3.90 13.07 -1.40
N LEU A 176 4.25 12.35 -2.46
CA LEU A 176 3.79 10.98 -2.66
C LEU A 176 4.62 9.99 -1.86
N VAL A 177 3.91 9.06 -1.22
CA VAL A 177 4.52 7.99 -0.43
C VAL A 177 4.49 6.67 -1.18
N GLY A 178 3.57 6.49 -2.12
CA GLY A 178 3.62 5.37 -3.04
C GLY A 178 3.30 5.71 -4.49
N LEU A 179 3.98 5.00 -5.38
CA LEU A 179 3.82 5.12 -6.82
C LEU A 179 3.75 3.73 -7.41
N ASP A 180 2.81 3.52 -8.33
CA ASP A 180 2.69 2.30 -9.09
C ASP A 180 2.75 2.60 -10.58
N PHE A 181 3.64 1.91 -11.27
CA PHE A 181 3.82 1.95 -12.71
C PHE A 181 3.64 0.56 -13.33
N ALA A 182 2.96 -0.38 -12.65
CA ALA A 182 2.77 -1.74 -13.16
C ALA A 182 2.32 -1.75 -14.63
N GLY A 183 3.03 -2.52 -15.48
CA GLY A 183 2.66 -2.73 -16.88
C GLY A 183 2.87 -1.54 -17.82
N ASN A 184 3.56 -0.47 -17.43
CA ASN A 184 3.77 0.73 -18.27
C ASN A 184 4.94 0.62 -19.25
N GLN A 185 5.63 -0.53 -19.30
CA GLN A 185 6.75 -0.78 -20.22
C GLN A 185 7.87 0.26 -20.11
N LEU A 186 8.17 0.75 -18.90
CA LEU A 186 9.17 1.81 -18.69
C LEU A 186 10.57 1.48 -19.22
N GLY A 187 10.94 0.20 -19.27
CA GLY A 187 12.28 -0.23 -19.66
C GLY A 187 13.37 0.25 -18.70
N ASN A 188 14.62 0.18 -19.15
CA ASN A 188 15.74 0.66 -18.33
C ASN A 188 15.74 2.19 -18.26
N GLU A 189 15.49 2.84 -19.40
CA GLU A 189 15.56 4.28 -19.58
C GLU A 189 14.52 5.01 -18.71
N GLY A 190 13.29 4.47 -18.63
CA GLY A 190 12.25 5.05 -17.78
C GLY A 190 12.54 4.86 -16.30
N VAL A 191 13.11 3.73 -15.89
CA VAL A 191 13.52 3.51 -14.49
C VAL A 191 14.74 4.34 -14.11
N GLU A 192 15.69 4.57 -15.03
CA GLU A 192 16.79 5.51 -14.83
C GLU A 192 16.28 6.93 -14.60
N ALA A 193 15.32 7.38 -15.41
CA ALA A 193 14.70 8.70 -15.24
C ALA A 193 13.94 8.80 -13.89
N LEU A 194 13.21 7.75 -13.49
CA LEU A 194 12.55 7.67 -12.19
C LEU A 194 13.57 7.77 -11.06
N ALA A 195 14.64 6.96 -11.11
CA ALA A 195 15.69 6.91 -10.12
C ALA A 195 16.46 8.25 -9.98
N ALA A 196 16.53 9.04 -11.06
CA ALA A 196 17.17 10.35 -11.08
C ALA A 196 16.25 11.50 -10.65
N SER A 197 14.94 11.27 -10.50
CA SER A 197 13.99 12.33 -10.13
C SER A 197 14.30 12.89 -8.73
N PRO A 198 14.53 14.19 -8.55
CA PRO A 198 14.75 14.77 -7.23
C PRO A 198 13.45 14.86 -6.40
N ARG A 199 12.30 14.54 -7.01
CA ARG A 199 10.97 14.71 -6.40
C ARG A 199 10.52 13.49 -5.59
N LEU A 200 11.26 12.38 -5.59
CA LEU A 200 10.82 11.11 -4.99
C LEU A 200 11.39 10.83 -3.59
N GLY A 201 11.88 11.86 -2.91
CA GLY A 201 12.51 11.75 -1.59
C GLY A 201 11.61 11.15 -0.50
N GLN A 202 10.29 11.30 -0.60
CA GLN A 202 9.33 10.75 0.37
C GLN A 202 8.78 9.37 -0.01
N LEU A 203 9.16 8.85 -1.18
CA LEU A 203 8.61 7.61 -1.69
C LEU A 203 9.05 6.42 -0.84
N GLN A 204 8.10 5.63 -0.35
CA GLN A 204 8.33 4.45 0.48
C GLN A 204 7.90 3.15 -0.22
N TRP A 205 6.94 3.23 -1.14
CA TRP A 205 6.42 2.08 -1.89
C TRP A 205 6.49 2.35 -3.38
N LEU A 206 7.18 1.48 -4.13
CA LEU A 206 7.30 1.60 -5.59
C LEU A 206 6.87 0.31 -6.29
N GLY A 207 5.87 0.42 -7.15
CA GLY A 207 5.42 -0.63 -8.06
C GLY A 207 6.07 -0.49 -9.44
N LEU A 208 6.86 -1.49 -9.84
CA LEU A 208 7.45 -1.60 -11.18
C LEU A 208 7.14 -2.94 -11.83
N HIS A 209 6.11 -3.65 -11.37
CA HIS A 209 5.74 -4.96 -11.91
C HIS A 209 5.59 -4.93 -13.44
N GLY A 210 6.21 -5.87 -14.15
CA GLY A 210 5.99 -6.01 -15.60
C GLY A 210 6.42 -4.81 -16.45
N ASN A 211 7.56 -4.17 -16.14
CA ASN A 211 8.07 -3.00 -16.88
C ASN A 211 9.25 -3.28 -17.80
N TYR A 212 9.57 -4.56 -18.05
CA TYR A 212 10.69 -5.00 -18.89
C TYR A 212 12.07 -4.48 -18.44
N VAL A 213 12.23 -4.21 -17.14
CA VAL A 213 13.46 -3.63 -16.58
C VAL A 213 14.53 -4.71 -16.44
N GLY A 214 15.76 -4.42 -16.87
CA GLY A 214 16.93 -5.30 -16.74
C GLY A 214 17.89 -4.83 -15.64
N LEU A 215 19.11 -5.38 -15.65
CA LEU A 215 20.16 -5.01 -14.67
C LEU A 215 20.51 -3.53 -14.70
N LYS A 216 20.44 -2.87 -15.86
CA LYS A 216 20.76 -1.43 -16.00
C LYS A 216 19.80 -0.57 -15.16
N GLY A 217 18.48 -0.72 -15.35
CA GLY A 217 17.49 -0.02 -14.53
C GLY A 217 17.52 -0.45 -13.06
N ALA A 218 17.77 -1.72 -12.78
CA ALA A 218 17.92 -2.20 -11.40
C ALA A 218 19.13 -1.58 -10.67
N ASN A 219 20.26 -1.39 -11.36
CA ASN A 219 21.41 -0.66 -10.84
C ASN A 219 21.05 0.81 -10.55
N ALA A 220 20.30 1.46 -11.43
CA ALA A 220 19.86 2.84 -11.21
C ALA A 220 19.01 2.98 -9.93
N LEU A 221 18.12 2.02 -9.66
CA LEU A 221 17.37 1.98 -8.40
C LEU A 221 18.28 1.79 -7.18
N ALA A 222 19.31 0.93 -7.28
CA ALA A 222 20.24 0.65 -6.18
C ALA A 222 21.18 1.82 -5.87
N THR A 223 21.50 2.67 -6.86
CA THR A 223 22.37 3.84 -6.70
C THR A 223 21.63 5.16 -6.52
N SER A 224 20.29 5.16 -6.65
CA SER A 224 19.48 6.37 -6.50
C SER A 224 19.61 6.97 -5.09
N THR A 225 20.07 8.22 -5.04
CA THR A 225 20.03 9.03 -3.81
C THR A 225 18.65 9.65 -3.59
N SER A 226 17.85 9.77 -4.64
CA SER A 226 16.50 10.34 -4.56
C SER A 226 15.49 9.39 -3.94
N LEU A 227 15.71 8.07 -4.02
CA LEU A 227 14.84 7.04 -3.44
C LEU A 227 15.28 6.63 -2.02
N ALA A 228 15.83 7.57 -1.24
CA ALA A 228 16.42 7.30 0.08
C ALA A 228 15.43 6.68 1.10
N ASN A 229 14.14 6.98 0.95
CA ASN A 229 13.09 6.46 1.82
C ASN A 229 12.39 5.21 1.28
N LEU A 230 12.80 4.67 0.12
CA LEU A 230 12.14 3.53 -0.48
C LEU A 230 12.29 2.29 0.41
N ARG A 231 11.17 1.76 0.91
CA ARG A 231 11.09 0.60 1.82
C ARG A 231 10.57 -0.64 1.14
N TYR A 232 9.87 -0.50 0.02
CA TYR A 232 9.40 -1.64 -0.74
C TYR A 232 9.35 -1.38 -2.22
N LEU A 233 9.85 -2.37 -2.94
CA LEU A 233 9.90 -2.39 -4.38
C LEU A 233 9.17 -3.65 -4.85
N HIS A 234 8.10 -3.48 -5.62
CA HIS A 234 7.46 -4.58 -6.35
C HIS A 234 8.09 -4.65 -7.75
N PHE A 235 9.04 -5.56 -7.94
CA PHE A 235 9.81 -5.67 -9.19
C PHE A 235 9.52 -6.96 -9.98
N ASP A 236 8.52 -7.73 -9.59
CA ASP A 236 8.20 -9.00 -10.24
C ASP A 236 7.79 -8.80 -11.71
N GLY A 237 7.96 -9.82 -12.54
CA GLY A 237 7.63 -9.73 -13.97
C GLY A 237 8.57 -8.86 -14.80
N ASN A 238 9.70 -8.42 -14.25
CA ASN A 238 10.77 -7.76 -15.01
C ASN A 238 11.78 -8.77 -15.59
N ARG A 239 12.71 -8.29 -16.43
CA ARG A 239 13.75 -9.15 -17.03
C ARG A 239 14.76 -9.66 -16.00
N GLN A 240 14.82 -9.00 -14.85
CA GLN A 240 15.60 -9.44 -13.70
C GLN A 240 14.74 -9.59 -12.46
N LYS A 241 15.06 -10.62 -11.67
CA LYS A 241 14.52 -10.79 -10.32
C LYS A 241 15.51 -10.20 -9.32
N ILE A 242 15.10 -9.17 -8.59
CA ILE A 242 15.98 -8.45 -7.65
C ILE A 242 15.38 -8.28 -6.25
N THR A 243 14.09 -8.52 -6.08
CA THR A 243 13.36 -8.32 -4.83
C THR A 243 13.26 -9.61 -4.05
N ARG A 244 13.30 -9.50 -2.71
CA ARG A 244 13.11 -10.69 -1.86
C ARG A 244 11.67 -11.20 -1.93
N SER A 245 11.52 -12.50 -1.84
CA SER A 245 10.24 -13.18 -1.68
C SER A 245 10.28 -14.16 -0.50
N PRO A 246 9.15 -14.44 0.16
CA PRO A 246 9.05 -15.52 1.13
C PRO A 246 9.49 -16.84 0.49
N LYS A 247 10.42 -17.54 1.13
CA LYS A 247 10.94 -18.83 0.66
C LYS A 247 10.25 -20.00 1.36
N THR A 248 10.13 -19.90 2.68
CA THR A 248 9.43 -20.90 3.49
C THR A 248 8.42 -20.23 4.40
N VAL A 249 7.30 -20.92 4.59
CA VAL A 249 6.18 -20.49 5.42
C VAL A 249 5.74 -21.68 6.27
N ASP A 250 5.51 -21.48 7.56
CA ASP A 250 5.03 -22.53 8.45
C ASP A 250 3.51 -22.79 8.30
N GLU A 251 3.00 -23.77 9.04
CA GLU A 251 1.56 -24.13 9.03
C GLU A 251 0.64 -22.98 9.48
N ASN A 252 1.17 -22.00 10.21
CA ASN A 252 0.43 -20.83 10.70
C ASN A 252 0.57 -19.61 9.78
N GLY A 253 1.29 -19.74 8.65
CA GLY A 253 1.50 -18.66 7.71
C GLY A 253 2.67 -17.73 8.05
N LEU A 254 3.49 -18.04 9.06
CA LEU A 254 4.67 -17.24 9.40
C LEU A 254 5.79 -17.46 8.37
N ILE A 255 6.40 -16.37 7.91
CA ILE A 255 7.54 -16.41 6.99
C ILE A 255 8.78 -16.76 7.81
N THR A 256 9.30 -17.96 7.61
CA THR A 256 10.47 -18.47 8.34
C THR A 256 11.78 -18.20 7.62
N GLU A 257 11.74 -18.01 6.30
CA GLU A 257 12.91 -17.72 5.48
C GLU A 257 12.55 -16.81 4.31
N TRP A 258 13.47 -15.91 3.98
CA TRP A 258 13.40 -15.06 2.80
C TRP A 258 14.46 -15.48 1.78
N GLU A 259 14.09 -15.47 0.51
CA GLU A 259 15.03 -15.64 -0.60
C GLU A 259 15.30 -14.29 -1.27
N LEU A 260 16.58 -13.98 -1.49
CA LEU A 260 17.01 -12.89 -2.38
C LEU A 260 17.54 -13.54 -3.68
N PRO A 261 16.90 -13.32 -4.84
CA PRO A 261 17.33 -13.91 -6.10
C PRO A 261 18.70 -13.40 -6.53
N GLY A 262 19.36 -14.10 -7.46
CA GLY A 262 20.72 -13.79 -7.93
C GLY A 262 20.93 -12.32 -8.37
N GLY A 263 19.97 -11.73 -9.08
CA GLY A 263 20.03 -10.30 -9.44
C GLY A 263 20.03 -9.37 -8.22
N GLY A 264 19.28 -9.72 -7.18
CA GLY A 264 19.25 -8.99 -5.91
C GLY A 264 20.55 -9.16 -5.11
N LEU A 265 21.10 -10.38 -5.07
CA LEU A 265 22.40 -10.66 -4.46
C LEU A 265 23.50 -9.83 -5.12
N LEU A 266 23.55 -9.82 -6.45
CA LEU A 266 24.52 -9.01 -7.20
C LEU A 266 24.42 -7.51 -6.85
N LEU A 267 23.20 -6.96 -6.79
CA LEU A 267 23.04 -5.55 -6.42
C LEU A 267 23.46 -5.27 -4.99
N ARG A 268 23.13 -6.16 -4.05
CA ARG A 268 23.55 -6.04 -2.65
C ARG A 268 25.06 -6.10 -2.52
N ASP A 269 25.72 -7.01 -3.24
CA ASP A 269 27.17 -7.20 -3.15
C ASP A 269 27.93 -6.00 -3.75
N VAL A 270 27.37 -5.35 -4.78
CA VAL A 270 27.97 -4.16 -5.42
C VAL A 270 27.65 -2.86 -4.68
N HIS A 271 26.40 -2.67 -4.22
CA HIS A 271 25.89 -1.38 -3.73
C HIS A 271 25.55 -1.35 -2.23
N GLY A 272 25.73 -2.48 -1.54
CA GLY A 272 25.25 -2.71 -0.18
C GLY A 272 23.76 -3.01 -0.10
N GLU A 273 23.32 -3.46 1.08
CA GLU A 273 21.89 -3.70 1.36
C GLU A 273 21.10 -2.39 1.25
N LYS A 274 19.98 -2.42 0.53
CA LYS A 274 19.04 -1.29 0.45
C LYS A 274 17.81 -1.56 1.33
N PRO A 275 17.14 -0.54 1.88
CA PRO A 275 15.98 -0.76 2.74
C PRO A 275 14.87 -1.57 2.05
N TRP A 276 14.66 -1.35 0.75
CA TRP A 276 13.68 -2.11 -0.05
C TRP A 276 14.09 -3.54 -0.40
N MET A 277 15.34 -3.94 -0.13
CA MET A 277 15.78 -5.33 -0.25
C MET A 277 15.44 -6.15 1.00
N GLN A 278 14.90 -5.54 2.05
CA GLN A 278 14.56 -6.24 3.29
C GLN A 278 13.21 -6.95 3.20
N GLY A 279 13.06 -8.05 3.94
CA GLY A 279 11.78 -8.71 4.11
C GLY A 279 10.83 -7.84 4.93
N TRP A 280 9.69 -7.46 4.34
CA TRP A 280 8.76 -6.53 4.98
C TRP A 280 7.77 -7.20 5.95
N ALA A 281 7.35 -8.43 5.63
CA ALA A 281 6.30 -9.14 6.34
C ALA A 281 6.85 -10.20 7.30
N THR A 282 6.17 -10.44 8.41
CA THR A 282 6.40 -11.62 9.24
C THR A 282 5.46 -12.78 8.89
N HIS A 283 4.37 -12.49 8.18
CA HIS A 283 3.32 -13.44 7.84
C HIS A 283 2.95 -13.35 6.34
N ILE A 284 2.66 -14.47 5.68
CA ILE A 284 2.45 -14.53 4.23
C ILE A 284 1.26 -13.67 3.77
N SER A 285 0.18 -13.60 4.53
CA SER A 285 -0.98 -12.72 4.22
C SER A 285 -0.64 -11.22 4.25
N GLN A 286 0.52 -10.86 4.79
CA GLN A 286 1.02 -9.50 4.80
C GLN A 286 1.84 -9.18 3.54
N HIS A 287 2.26 -10.19 2.79
CA HIS A 287 3.08 -10.08 1.58
C HIS A 287 2.27 -10.41 0.30
N PRO A 288 2.40 -9.63 -0.78
CA PRO A 288 3.08 -8.35 -0.83
C PRO A 288 2.33 -7.28 -0.01
N PRO A 289 3.04 -6.34 0.62
CA PRO A 289 2.40 -5.23 1.30
C PRO A 289 1.68 -4.30 0.33
N ARG A 290 0.46 -3.92 0.73
CA ARG A 290 -0.25 -2.78 0.14
C ARG A 290 0.43 -1.47 0.57
N TRP A 291 0.41 -0.48 -0.32
CA TRP A 291 0.99 0.84 -0.06
C TRP A 291 0.51 1.44 1.26
N HIS A 292 -0.78 1.31 1.58
CA HIS A 292 -1.37 1.87 2.80
C HIS A 292 -0.78 1.26 4.10
N ARG A 293 -0.15 0.08 4.04
CA ARG A 293 0.51 -0.52 5.22
C ARG A 293 1.90 0.06 5.48
N PHE A 294 2.54 0.69 4.50
CA PHE A 294 3.78 1.44 4.71
C PHE A 294 3.53 2.77 5.39
N VAL A 295 2.39 3.39 5.08
CA VAL A 295 2.13 4.76 5.51
C VAL A 295 1.49 4.85 6.89
N THR A 296 0.68 3.85 7.27
CA THR A 296 0.03 3.81 8.59
C THR A 296 0.90 3.19 9.68
N ARG A 297 1.96 2.46 9.31
CA ARG A 297 2.99 1.97 10.24
C ARG A 297 4.09 3.02 10.33
N THR A 298 3.80 4.16 10.93
CA THR A 298 4.87 5.00 11.48
C THR A 298 5.40 4.33 12.76
N PRO A 299 6.72 4.32 13.00
CA PRO A 299 7.32 3.66 14.17
C PRO A 299 6.78 4.17 15.50
#